data_AF-A0A8T3RHQ1-F1
#
_entry.id   AF-A0A8T3RHQ1-F1
#
_cell.length_a   1.000
_cell.length_b   1.000
_cell.length_c   1.000
_cell.angle_alpha   90.00
_cell.angle_beta   90.00
_cell.angle_gamma   90.00
#
_symmetry.space_group_name_H-M   'P 1'
#
loop_
_entity.id
_entity.type
_entity.pdbx_description
1 polymer ?
#
loop_
_entity_poly.entity_id
_entity_poly.type
_entity_poly.pdbx_seq_one_letter_code
_entity_poly.pdbx_strand_id
1 'polypeptide(L)'
;MKTAISVPDPLFDAAEKLARRLGISRSELFQKAVEAFLRERRDEGITEALNAVYAADDKVSSLDPMVHQLQMASLKSDDWS
;
A
#
# COMPACT_ATOMS: atom_id res chain seq x y z
N MET A 1 14.23 -19.37 -6.89
CA MET A 1 15.68 -19.03 -6.99
C MET A 1 16.29 -18.98 -5.60
N LYS A 2 17.60 -19.22 -5.47
CA LYS A 2 18.36 -19.02 -4.22
C LYS A 2 19.41 -17.94 -4.46
N THR A 3 19.42 -16.92 -3.61
CA THR A 3 20.37 -15.80 -3.65
C THR A 3 20.87 -15.59 -2.23
N ALA A 4 22.18 -15.37 -2.08
CA ALA A 4 22.76 -14.91 -0.82
C ALA A 4 22.68 -13.39 -0.76
N ILE A 5 22.25 -12.86 0.39
CA ILE A 5 22.17 -11.41 0.64
C ILE A 5 23.00 -11.09 1.89
N SER A 6 23.70 -9.97 1.85
CA SER A 6 24.39 -9.43 3.03
C SER A 6 23.40 -8.60 3.85
N VAL A 7 23.31 -8.87 5.15
CA VAL A 7 22.48 -8.13 6.10
C VAL A 7 23.31 -7.82 7.35
N PRO A 8 23.09 -6.68 8.02
CA PRO A 8 23.76 -6.38 9.28
C PRO A 8 23.43 -7.42 10.36
N ASP A 9 24.41 -7.79 11.19
CA ASP A 9 24.23 -8.77 12.27
C ASP A 9 23.04 -8.45 13.20
N PRO A 10 22.82 -7.18 13.64
CA PRO A 10 21.68 -6.88 14.50
C PRO A 10 20.33 -7.18 13.85
N LEU A 11 20.23 -6.99 12.53
CA LEU A 11 19.01 -7.27 11.77
C LEU A 11 18.81 -8.78 11.61
N PHE A 12 19.89 -9.52 11.34
CA PHE A 12 19.87 -10.97 11.25
C PHE A 12 19.39 -11.61 12.57
N ASP A 13 19.94 -11.16 13.70
CA ASP A 13 19.57 -11.67 15.03
C ASP A 13 18.10 -11.38 15.39
N ALA A 14 17.61 -10.19 15.04
CA ALA A 14 16.21 -9.83 15.22
C ALA A 14 15.28 -10.72 14.38
N ALA A 15 15.65 -10.97 13.13
CA ALA A 15 14.91 -11.86 12.22
C ALA A 15 14.89 -13.30 12.74
N GLU A 16 16.02 -13.84 13.22
CA GLU A 16 16.11 -15.18 13.81
C GLU A 16 15.19 -15.35 15.03
N LYS A 17 15.22 -14.38 15.95
CA LYS A 17 14.34 -14.38 17.14
C LYS A 17 12.87 -14.37 16.75
N LEU A 18 12.50 -13.56 15.75
CA LEU A 18 11.13 -13.47 15.26
C LEU A 18 10.68 -14.77 14.57
N ALA A 19 11.51 -15.32 13.68
CA ALA A 19 11.21 -16.58 12.99
C ALA A 19 10.96 -17.72 13.99
N ARG A 20 11.82 -17.84 15.02
CA ARG A 20 11.65 -18.80 16.11
C ARG A 20 10.36 -18.59 16.88
N ARG A 21 10.05 -17.34 17.24
CA ARG A 21 8.79 -17.01 17.96
C ARG A 21 7.55 -17.35 17.15
N LEU A 22 7.60 -17.20 15.83
CA LEU A 22 6.51 -17.52 14.92
C LEU A 22 6.48 -19.00 14.50
N GLY A 23 7.49 -19.79 14.86
CA GLY A 23 7.60 -21.20 14.46
C GLY A 23 7.84 -21.40 12.96
N ILE A 24 8.37 -20.40 12.26
CA ILE A 24 8.61 -20.46 10.81
C ILE A 24 10.11 -20.49 10.49
N SER A 25 10.44 -20.90 9.26
CA SER A 25 11.81 -20.87 8.79
C SER A 25 12.29 -19.42 8.55
N ARG A 26 13.61 -19.20 8.64
CA ARG A 26 14.21 -17.93 8.23
C ARG A 26 13.82 -17.52 6.82
N SER A 27 13.89 -18.43 5.85
CA SER A 27 13.61 -18.09 4.46
C SER A 27 12.15 -17.68 4.27
N GLU A 28 11.23 -18.32 4.99
CA GLU A 28 9.82 -17.95 4.97
C GLU A 28 9.60 -16.56 5.56
N LEU A 29 10.27 -16.21 6.68
CA LEU A 29 10.20 -14.86 7.24
C LEU A 29 10.65 -13.81 6.21
N PHE A 30 11.80 -14.02 5.56
CA PHE A 30 12.30 -13.10 4.55
C PHE A 30 11.37 -13.01 3.33
N GLN A 31 10.80 -14.12 2.88
CA GLN A 31 9.81 -14.11 1.78
C GLN A 31 8.59 -13.26 2.15
N LYS A 32 8.00 -13.49 3.33
CA LYS A 32 6.85 -12.71 3.81
C LYS A 32 7.17 -11.22 3.94
N ALA A 33 8.37 -10.87 4.41
CA ALA A 33 8.82 -9.49 4.51
C ALA A 33 8.93 -8.82 3.13
N VAL A 34 9.53 -9.50 2.15
CA VAL A 34 9.65 -8.99 0.78
C VAL A 34 8.27 -8.85 0.12
N GLU A 35 7.38 -9.82 0.29
CA GLU A 35 6.01 -9.74 -0.22
C GLU A 35 5.25 -8.56 0.38
N ALA A 36 5.34 -8.35 1.69
CA ALA A 36 4.70 -7.24 2.37
C ALA A 36 5.23 -5.89 1.85
N PHE A 37 6.55 -5.74 1.73
CA PHE A 37 7.20 -4.53 1.23
C PHE A 37 6.79 -4.23 -0.22
N LEU A 38 6.74 -5.24 -1.08
CA LEU A 38 6.32 -5.08 -2.47
C LEU A 38 4.84 -4.72 -2.59
N ARG A 39 3.98 -5.25 -1.71
CA ARG A 39 2.56 -4.91 -1.69
C ARG A 39 2.35 -3.45 -1.29
N GLU A 40 3.00 -3.01 -0.21
CA GLU A 40 2.93 -1.61 0.26
C GLU A 40 3.32 -0.63 -0.86
N ARG A 41 4.38 -0.92 -1.61
CA ARG A 41 4.83 -0.08 -2.73
C ARG A 41 3.96 -0.17 -3.99
N ARG A 42 3.22 -1.27 -4.19
CA ARG A 42 2.22 -1.33 -5.29
C ARG A 42 1.05 -0.40 -5.01
N ASP A 43 0.58 -0.34 -3.77
CA ASP A 43 -0.57 0.49 -3.39
C ASP A 43 -0.23 1.99 -3.51
N GLU A 44 1.01 2.37 -3.18
CA GLU A 44 1.55 3.71 -3.44
C GLU A 44 1.58 4.02 -4.95
N GLY A 45 2.12 3.10 -5.76
CA GLY A 45 2.22 3.29 -7.21
C GLY A 45 0.87 3.37 -7.92
N ILE A 46 -0.17 2.68 -7.42
CA ILE A 46 -1.52 2.76 -7.98
C ILE A 46 -2.12 4.15 -7.72
N THR A 47 -1.95 4.68 -6.51
CA THR A 47 -2.45 6.01 -6.16
C THR A 47 -1.76 7.09 -7.00
N GLU A 48 -0.44 7.02 -7.14
CA GLU A 48 0.32 7.93 -8.00
C GLU A 48 -0.07 7.80 -9.48
N ALA A 49 -0.26 6.58 -9.98
CA ALA A 49 -0.70 6.35 -11.35
C ALA A 49 -2.11 6.90 -11.61
N LEU A 50 -3.05 6.69 -10.68
CA LEU A 50 -4.39 7.27 -10.77
C LEU A 50 -4.34 8.80 -10.72
N ASN A 51 -3.56 9.38 -9.80
CA ASN A 51 -3.36 10.82 -9.73
C ASN A 51 -2.80 11.38 -11.04
N ALA A 52 -1.84 10.71 -11.68
CA ALA A 52 -1.29 11.13 -12.96
C ALA A 52 -2.32 11.08 -14.08
N VAL A 53 -3.19 10.05 -14.13
CA VAL A 53 -4.28 9.94 -15.10
C VAL A 53 -5.31 11.06 -14.89
N TYR A 54 -5.72 11.31 -13.65
CA TYR A 54 -6.73 12.33 -13.35
C TYR A 54 -6.18 13.76 -13.46
N ALA A 55 -4.89 13.99 -13.18
CA ALA A 55 -4.24 15.29 -13.36
C ALA A 55 -4.03 15.68 -14.82
N ALA A 56 -4.01 14.70 -15.74
CA ALA A 56 -3.82 14.97 -17.17
C ALA A 56 -5.08 15.53 -17.85
N ASP A 57 -6.26 15.23 -17.34
CA ASP A 57 -7.53 15.72 -17.88
C ASP A 57 -8.62 15.78 -16.80
N ASP A 58 -8.91 17.00 -16.33
CA ASP A 58 -9.96 17.26 -15.33
C ASP A 58 -11.34 16.74 -15.79
N LYS A 59 -11.59 16.61 -17.10
CA LYS A 59 -12.86 16.10 -17.62
C LYS A 59 -13.03 14.60 -17.43
N VAL A 60 -11.94 13.85 -17.24
CA VAL A 60 -11.96 12.40 -16.95
C VAL A 60 -12.39 12.16 -15.50
N SER A 61 -12.15 13.12 -14.61
CA SER A 61 -12.55 13.05 -13.19
C SER A 61 -13.91 13.71 -12.92
N SER A 62 -14.35 14.63 -13.78
CA SER A 62 -15.58 15.37 -13.56
C SER A 62 -16.82 14.50 -13.77
N LEU A 63 -17.68 14.44 -12.76
CA LEU A 63 -19.03 13.87 -12.89
C LEU A 63 -19.93 14.81 -13.71
N ASP A 64 -20.97 14.24 -14.31
CA ASP A 64 -22.06 15.04 -14.86
C ASP A 64 -22.58 16.01 -13.78
N PRO A 65 -22.81 17.30 -14.09
CA PRO A 65 -23.18 18.31 -13.10
C PRO A 65 -24.42 17.94 -12.27
N MET A 66 -25.41 17.28 -12.88
CA MET A 66 -26.63 16.85 -12.19
C MET A 66 -26.33 15.72 -11.20
N VAL A 67 -25.52 14.75 -11.62
CA VAL A 67 -25.09 13.63 -10.77
C VAL A 67 -24.25 14.13 -9.60
N HIS A 68 -23.35 15.08 -9.85
CA HIS A 68 -22.54 15.73 -8.81
C HIS A 68 -23.41 16.43 -7.76
N GLN A 69 -24.44 17.18 -8.18
CA GLN A 69 -25.37 17.83 -7.26
C GLN A 69 -26.18 16.83 -6.43
N LEU A 70 -26.68 15.75 -7.05
CA LEU A 70 -27.43 14.70 -6.36
C LEU A 70 -26.55 13.97 -5.33
N GLN A 71 -25.29 13.69 -5.67
CA GLN A 71 -24.33 13.09 -4.74
C GLN A 71 -24.08 13.99 -3.54
N MET A 72 -23.80 15.28 -3.75
CA MET A 72 -23.59 16.24 -2.66
C MET A 72 -24.83 16.39 -1.77
N ALA A 73 -26.04 16.35 -2.34
CA ALA A 73 -27.28 16.41 -1.58
C ALA A 73 -27.58 15.12 -0.78
N SER A 74 -26.95 13.99 -1.13
CA SER A 74 -27.09 12.72 -0.41
C SER A 74 -26.20 12.62 0.84
N LEU A 75 -25.17 13.45 0.92
CA LEU A 75 -24.32 13.54 2.10
C LEU A 75 -25.13 14.19 3.22
N LYS A 76 -25.18 13.55 4.39
CA LYS A 76 -25.68 14.23 5.59
C LYS A 76 -24.72 15.38 5.89
N SER A 77 -25.24 16.55 6.21
CA SER A 77 -24.43 17.60 6.79
C SER A 77 -23.94 17.09 8.15
N ASP A 78 -22.72 16.58 8.19
CA ASP A 78 -22.07 16.30 9.46
C ASP A 78 -21.52 17.63 9.99
N ASP A 79 -21.83 17.92 11.27
CA ASP A 79 -21.32 19.06 12.03
C ASP A 79 -19.81 18.89 12.34
N TRP A 80 -18.98 18.79 11.31
CA TRP A 80 -17.54 18.95 11.48
C TRP A 80 -17.23 20.44 11.52
N SER A 81 -17.15 20.99 12.73
CA SER A 81 -16.57 22.30 13.05
C SER A 81 -15.20 22.12 13.70
#